data_AF-A0A419X5A1-F1
#
_entry.id   AF-A0A419X5A1-F1
#
_cell.length_a   1.000
_cell.length_b   1.000
_cell.length_c   1.000
_cell.angle_alpha   90.00
_cell.angle_beta   90.00
_cell.angle_gamma   90.00
#
_symmetry.space_group_name_H-M   'P 1'
#
loop_
_entity.id
_entity.type
_entity.pdbx_description
1 polymer ?
#
loop_
_entity_poly.entity_id
_entity_poly.type
_entity_poly.pdbx_seq_one_letter_code
_entity_poly.pdbx_strand_id
1 'polypeptide(L)'
;MHPIRFDDSTSDGVRLFHYLPGDDRAVTRHWPGLCQHWPEEETPFTEWAVNNCNTEEVAVYTGLAWRLTAGLDRYAIPTYYRDEAEHLLKQKPVMVSWEYEVDATAPTAAARNKGSVPGRTAKPFGAEPDDARRAGLFRLSTPRDLVSALQAVIFDAWSETTVFAVAPGPERLQRLVSALSGPTPPTLADVLEEEGVLVDLTIGSDFDYYNSITVASRADLRHRINDLTADCARRISVYEQRAGDLASVPDFLRAMPELAGVDLDIP
;
A
#
# COMPACT_ATOMS: atom_id res chain seq x y z
N MET A 1 5.50 18.52 -11.03
CA MET A 1 5.52 17.85 -9.73
C MET A 1 4.48 18.45 -8.80
N HIS A 2 3.53 17.63 -8.37
CA HIS A 2 2.57 17.97 -7.32
C HIS A 2 3.06 17.37 -6.00
N PRO A 3 3.29 18.17 -4.95
CA PRO A 3 3.82 17.66 -3.70
C PRO A 3 2.79 16.77 -3.00
N ILE A 4 3.24 15.64 -2.45
CA ILE A 4 2.42 14.79 -1.59
C ILE A 4 2.10 15.58 -0.32
N ARG A 5 0.82 15.91 -0.12
CA ARG A 5 0.33 16.65 1.04
C ARG A 5 -0.79 15.87 1.70
N PHE A 6 -0.65 15.64 3.00
CA PHE A 6 -1.67 14.96 3.78
C PHE A 6 -2.55 16.00 4.48
N ASP A 7 -3.85 15.86 4.31
CA ASP A 7 -4.83 16.49 5.18
C ASP A 7 -4.98 15.65 6.45
N ASP A 8 -5.20 16.29 7.59
CA ASP A 8 -5.34 15.60 8.87
C ASP A 8 -6.74 15.74 9.46
N SER A 9 -7.20 14.66 10.10
CA SER A 9 -8.44 14.62 10.85
C SER A 9 -8.31 13.69 12.05
N THR A 10 -9.34 13.60 12.88
CA THR A 10 -9.36 12.71 14.04
C THR A 10 -10.73 12.07 14.16
N SER A 11 -10.76 10.74 14.35
CA SER A 11 -11.97 9.97 14.62
C SER A 11 -11.69 9.00 15.76
N ASP A 12 -12.55 8.97 16.78
CA ASP A 12 -12.51 7.99 17.88
C ASP A 12 -11.14 7.85 18.56
N GLY A 13 -10.43 8.97 18.73
CA GLY A 13 -9.11 9.00 19.35
C GLY A 13 -7.96 8.49 18.48
N VAL A 14 -8.22 8.25 17.18
CA VAL A 14 -7.22 7.94 16.15
C VAL A 14 -7.07 9.15 15.22
N ARG A 15 -5.83 9.54 14.97
CA ARG A 15 -5.49 10.56 13.98
C ARG A 15 -5.40 9.92 12.61
N LEU A 16 -6.04 10.55 11.64
CA LEU A 16 -6.07 10.11 10.26
C LEU A 16 -5.38 11.17 9.41
N PHE A 17 -4.49 10.72 8.52
CA PHE A 17 -3.84 11.55 7.52
C PHE A 17 -4.21 11.00 6.15
N HIS A 18 -4.74 11.84 5.27
CA HIS A 18 -5.17 11.42 3.94
C HIS A 18 -4.42 12.21 2.87
N TYR A 19 -3.80 11.48 1.95
CA TYR A 19 -3.33 12.04 0.69
C TYR A 19 -4.30 11.64 -0.42
N LEU A 20 -4.95 12.65 -1.00
CA LEU A 20 -5.91 12.51 -2.10
C LEU A 20 -5.42 13.35 -3.28
N PRO A 21 -4.63 12.78 -4.19
CA PRO A 21 -4.14 13.51 -5.37
C PRO A 21 -5.25 13.97 -6.32
N GLY A 22 -6.41 13.30 -6.33
CA GLY A 22 -7.40 13.51 -7.40
C GLY A 22 -6.76 13.17 -8.75
N ASP A 23 -6.76 14.12 -9.67
CA ASP A 23 -6.12 13.99 -10.99
C ASP A 23 -4.61 14.32 -10.96
N ASP A 24 -4.09 14.85 -9.85
CA ASP A 24 -2.68 15.19 -9.74
C ASP A 24 -1.82 13.92 -9.66
N ARG A 25 -0.59 14.00 -10.16
CA ARG A 25 0.40 12.91 -10.08
C ARG A 25 1.63 13.36 -9.32
N ALA A 26 2.12 12.48 -8.43
CA ALA A 26 3.34 12.74 -7.67
C ALA A 26 4.55 12.81 -8.62
N VAL A 27 4.65 11.87 -9.55
CA VAL A 27 5.63 11.85 -10.66
C VAL A 27 4.95 12.40 -11.91
N THR A 28 5.55 13.40 -12.52
CA THR A 28 5.03 14.09 -13.71
C THR A 28 5.89 13.88 -14.95
N ARG A 29 7.12 13.38 -14.79
CA ARG A 29 8.00 12.98 -15.89
C ARG A 29 8.42 11.52 -15.73
N HIS A 30 7.74 10.66 -16.49
CA HIS A 30 7.93 9.22 -16.49
C HIS A 30 9.04 8.78 -17.43
N TRP A 31 9.61 7.61 -17.17
CA TRP A 31 10.55 6.95 -18.06
C TRP A 31 9.84 6.47 -19.35
N PRO A 32 10.31 6.88 -20.55
CA PRO A 32 9.67 6.50 -21.82
C PRO A 32 9.61 4.98 -22.07
N GLY A 33 10.46 4.20 -21.41
CA GLY A 33 10.50 2.74 -21.53
C GLY A 33 9.32 2.02 -20.90
N LEU A 34 8.46 2.69 -20.12
CA LEU A 34 7.23 2.07 -19.60
C LEU A 34 6.28 1.62 -20.72
N CYS A 35 6.28 2.29 -21.88
CA CYS A 35 5.45 1.94 -23.03
C CYS A 35 6.12 0.96 -24.02
N GLN A 36 7.30 0.45 -23.69
CA GLN A 36 8.05 -0.46 -24.55
C GLN A 36 7.80 -1.92 -24.15
N HIS A 37 8.19 -2.84 -25.03
CA HIS A 37 8.24 -4.25 -24.66
C HIS A 37 9.40 -4.48 -23.68
N TRP A 38 9.11 -5.16 -22.57
CA TRP A 38 10.11 -5.50 -21.56
C TRP A 38 10.69 -6.90 -21.82
N PRO A 39 11.87 -7.21 -21.25
CA PRO A 39 12.34 -8.59 -21.16
C PRO A 39 11.35 -9.47 -20.37
N GLU A 40 11.54 -10.79 -20.43
CA GLU A 40 10.68 -11.75 -19.72
C GLU A 40 10.89 -11.72 -18.20
N GLU A 41 12.10 -11.37 -17.75
CA GLU A 41 12.49 -11.33 -16.34
C GLU A 41 13.00 -9.93 -15.96
N GLU A 42 12.93 -9.60 -14.67
CA GLU A 42 13.41 -8.32 -14.10
C GLU A 42 12.84 -7.10 -14.85
N THR A 43 11.53 -6.94 -14.77
CA THR A 43 10.79 -5.84 -15.39
C THR A 43 10.40 -4.78 -14.35
N PRO A 44 10.01 -3.56 -14.78
CA PRO A 44 9.41 -2.57 -13.88
C PRO A 44 8.25 -3.16 -13.06
N PHE A 45 7.48 -4.06 -13.66
CA PHE A 45 6.37 -4.72 -13.01
C PHE A 45 6.83 -5.74 -11.96
N THR A 46 7.72 -6.67 -12.30
CA THR A 46 8.16 -7.74 -11.39
C THR A 46 8.97 -7.21 -10.20
N GLU A 47 9.66 -6.09 -10.38
CA GLU A 47 10.49 -5.52 -9.31
C GLU A 47 9.78 -4.44 -8.49
N TRP A 48 8.81 -3.70 -9.05
CA TRP A 48 8.22 -2.53 -8.37
C TRP A 48 6.71 -2.41 -8.51
N ALA A 49 6.03 -3.39 -9.13
CA ALA A 49 4.61 -3.31 -9.51
C ALA A 49 4.31 -2.08 -10.40
N VAL A 50 5.32 -1.55 -11.08
CA VAL A 50 5.19 -0.38 -11.95
C VAL A 50 4.83 -0.84 -13.37
N ASN A 51 3.85 -0.18 -13.98
CA ASN A 51 3.53 -0.37 -15.39
C ASN A 51 3.14 0.96 -16.07
N ASN A 52 2.79 0.91 -17.35
CA ASN A 52 2.42 2.10 -18.12
C ASN A 52 1.09 2.75 -17.71
N CYS A 53 0.25 2.07 -16.92
CA CYS A 53 -0.99 2.62 -16.38
C CYS A 53 -0.73 3.34 -15.04
N ASN A 54 -0.12 2.63 -14.08
CA ASN A 54 0.02 3.06 -12.68
C ASN A 54 1.33 3.83 -12.41
N THR A 55 2.30 3.72 -13.32
CA THR A 55 3.54 4.50 -13.39
C THR A 55 4.39 4.45 -12.11
N GLU A 56 5.45 5.25 -12.04
CA GLU A 56 6.48 5.18 -10.99
C GLU A 56 6.00 5.63 -9.60
N GLU A 57 4.83 6.25 -9.51
CA GLU A 57 4.17 6.66 -8.26
C GLU A 57 3.96 5.46 -7.33
N VAL A 58 3.73 4.27 -7.88
CA VAL A 58 3.61 3.02 -7.10
C VAL A 58 4.84 2.82 -6.22
N ALA A 59 6.04 3.07 -6.75
CA ALA A 59 7.29 2.92 -5.99
C ALA A 59 7.44 4.02 -4.93
N VAL A 60 7.01 5.25 -5.23
CA VAL A 60 6.97 6.35 -4.25
C VAL A 60 6.04 6.01 -3.08
N TYR A 61 4.83 5.51 -3.37
CA TYR A 61 3.83 5.17 -2.36
C TYR A 61 4.26 3.96 -1.53
N THR A 62 4.85 2.95 -2.17
CA THR A 62 5.45 1.77 -1.51
C THR A 62 6.54 2.20 -0.53
N GLY A 63 7.48 3.03 -0.98
CA GLY A 63 8.56 3.52 -0.15
C GLY A 63 8.08 4.38 1.01
N LEU A 64 7.08 5.24 0.77
CA LEU A 64 6.45 6.05 1.82
C LEU A 64 5.77 5.18 2.88
N ALA A 65 4.96 4.19 2.48
CA ALA A 65 4.30 3.26 3.39
C ALA A 65 5.31 2.47 4.23
N TRP A 66 6.38 1.95 3.60
CA TRP A 66 7.42 1.21 4.31
C TRP A 66 8.15 2.06 5.36
N ARG A 67 8.46 3.32 4.99
CA ARG A 67 9.19 4.25 5.87
C ARG A 67 8.31 4.85 6.96
N LEU A 68 7.00 5.01 6.74
CA LEU A 68 6.04 5.40 7.78
C LEU A 68 5.90 4.34 8.87
N THR A 69 6.08 3.08 8.50
CA THR A 69 5.94 1.92 9.38
C THR A 69 7.29 1.38 9.87
N ALA A 70 8.40 2.09 9.62
CA ALA A 70 9.73 1.68 10.06
C ALA A 70 9.81 1.54 11.59
N GLY A 71 10.43 0.43 12.03
CA GLY A 71 10.57 0.03 13.43
C GLY A 71 9.45 -0.88 13.96
N LEU A 72 8.44 -1.20 13.15
CA LEU A 72 7.28 -2.01 13.53
C LEU A 72 7.26 -3.34 12.76
N ASP A 73 6.60 -4.36 13.34
CA ASP A 73 6.24 -5.57 12.60
C ASP A 73 5.06 -5.24 11.67
N ARG A 74 5.16 -5.61 10.39
CA ARG A 74 4.20 -5.23 9.35
C ARG A 74 3.42 -6.43 8.85
N TYR A 75 2.13 -6.23 8.66
CA TYR A 75 1.22 -7.23 8.11
C TYR A 75 0.30 -6.58 7.08
N ALA A 76 0.11 -7.20 5.92
CA ALA A 76 -0.73 -6.65 4.86
C ALA A 76 -1.93 -7.52 4.56
N ILE A 77 -3.01 -6.86 4.18
CA ILE A 77 -4.18 -7.46 3.53
C ILE A 77 -4.25 -6.88 2.11
N PRO A 78 -3.91 -7.66 1.08
CA PRO A 78 -4.25 -7.33 -0.31
C PRO A 78 -5.74 -7.64 -0.54
N THR A 79 -6.53 -6.61 -0.82
CA THR A 79 -7.99 -6.73 -0.91
C THR A 79 -8.38 -7.69 -2.05
N TYR A 80 -9.35 -8.58 -1.81
CA TYR A 80 -9.84 -9.63 -2.72
C TYR A 80 -8.84 -10.73 -3.15
N TYR A 81 -7.58 -10.40 -3.43
CA TYR A 81 -6.63 -11.27 -4.14
C TYR A 81 -5.69 -12.05 -3.23
N ARG A 82 -6.19 -12.54 -2.09
CA ARG A 82 -5.38 -13.30 -1.11
C ARG A 82 -4.68 -14.53 -1.71
N ASP A 83 -5.33 -15.25 -2.63
CA ASP A 83 -4.78 -16.50 -3.17
C ASP A 83 -3.61 -16.21 -4.13
N GLU A 84 -3.69 -15.09 -4.89
CA GLU A 84 -2.60 -14.59 -5.72
C GLU A 84 -1.45 -14.06 -4.85
N ALA A 85 -1.78 -13.34 -3.79
CA ALA A 85 -0.80 -12.87 -2.81
C ALA A 85 -0.07 -14.04 -2.13
N GLU A 86 -0.76 -15.13 -1.79
CA GLU A 86 -0.14 -16.36 -1.28
C GLU A 86 0.91 -16.91 -2.27
N HIS A 87 0.59 -16.92 -3.57
CA HIS A 87 1.51 -17.38 -4.61
C HIS A 87 2.76 -16.50 -4.71
N LEU A 88 2.58 -15.18 -4.82
CA LEU A 88 3.66 -14.22 -5.00
C LEU A 88 4.55 -14.09 -3.75
N LEU A 89 3.93 -14.03 -2.57
CA LEU A 89 4.63 -13.94 -1.29
C LEU A 89 5.20 -15.29 -0.81
N LYS A 90 4.82 -16.40 -1.45
CA LYS A 90 5.22 -17.77 -1.08
C LYS A 90 4.98 -18.09 0.39
N GLN A 91 3.91 -17.55 0.97
CA GLN A 91 3.57 -17.71 2.37
C GLN A 91 2.06 -17.91 2.56
N LYS A 92 1.66 -18.73 3.54
CA LYS A 92 0.25 -18.92 3.89
C LYS A 92 -0.25 -17.73 4.71
N PRO A 93 -1.43 -17.15 4.41
CA PRO A 93 -1.99 -16.08 5.21
C PRO A 93 -2.52 -16.57 6.55
N VAL A 94 -2.56 -15.67 7.54
CA VAL A 94 -3.48 -15.81 8.67
C VAL A 94 -4.85 -15.32 8.23
N MET A 95 -5.84 -16.19 8.28
CA MET A 95 -7.19 -15.85 7.84
C MET A 95 -7.91 -15.02 8.90
N VAL A 96 -8.45 -13.86 8.53
CA VAL A 96 -9.17 -12.94 9.44
C VAL A 96 -10.56 -12.61 8.91
N SER A 97 -11.47 -12.18 9.79
CA SER A 97 -12.88 -11.92 9.46
C SER A 97 -13.13 -10.51 8.93
N TRP A 98 -12.25 -9.56 9.26
CA TRP A 98 -12.39 -8.15 8.93
C TRP A 98 -11.14 -7.65 8.20
N GLU A 99 -11.35 -6.78 7.24
CA GLU A 99 -10.34 -5.95 6.59
C GLU A 99 -10.76 -4.48 6.68
N TYR A 100 -9.85 -3.56 6.39
CA TYR A 100 -10.16 -2.13 6.33
C TYR A 100 -10.40 -1.75 4.87
N GLU A 101 -11.36 -0.86 4.60
CA GLU A 101 -11.67 -0.43 3.24
C GLU A 101 -11.59 1.09 3.07
N VAL A 102 -10.91 1.49 2.01
CA VAL A 102 -10.85 2.83 1.43
C VAL A 102 -11.41 2.77 0.01
N ASP A 103 -12.63 3.29 -0.17
CA ASP A 103 -13.34 3.29 -1.44
C ASP A 103 -12.70 4.23 -2.45
N ALA A 104 -12.02 3.63 -3.44
CA ALA A 104 -11.31 4.32 -4.51
C ALA A 104 -12.18 5.21 -5.40
N THR A 105 -13.50 5.03 -5.40
CA THR A 105 -14.45 5.80 -6.22
C THR A 105 -14.95 7.07 -5.53
N ALA A 106 -14.86 7.12 -4.20
CA ALA A 106 -15.37 8.26 -3.45
C ALA A 106 -14.43 9.48 -3.53
N PRO A 107 -14.95 10.71 -3.71
CA PRO A 107 -14.10 11.87 -4.00
C PRO A 107 -13.50 12.56 -2.76
N THR A 108 -13.92 12.21 -1.54
CA THR A 108 -13.50 12.89 -0.30
C THR A 108 -13.01 11.90 0.75
N ALA A 109 -12.07 12.31 1.60
CA ALA A 109 -11.49 11.46 2.64
C ALA A 109 -12.54 10.78 3.53
N ALA A 110 -13.54 11.55 3.96
CA ALA A 110 -14.64 11.05 4.79
C ALA A 110 -15.51 10.00 4.07
N ALA A 111 -15.73 10.16 2.76
CA ALA A 111 -16.54 9.23 1.99
C ALA A 111 -15.77 7.96 1.57
N ARG A 112 -14.43 8.06 1.42
CA ARG A 112 -13.56 6.93 1.10
C ARG A 112 -13.44 5.96 2.27
N ASN A 113 -13.21 6.48 3.47
CA ASN A 113 -13.02 5.65 4.66
C ASN A 113 -14.31 4.92 5.05
N LYS A 114 -14.40 3.62 4.78
CA LYS A 114 -15.54 2.78 5.21
C LYS A 114 -15.32 2.12 6.56
N GLY A 115 -14.09 2.15 7.07
CA GLY A 115 -13.74 1.45 8.29
C GLY A 115 -13.57 -0.05 8.05
N SER A 116 -13.87 -0.84 9.08
CA SER A 116 -13.78 -2.29 9.01
C SER A 116 -14.96 -2.90 8.27
N VAL A 117 -14.68 -3.66 7.22
CA VAL A 117 -15.65 -4.41 6.41
C VAL A 117 -15.36 -5.91 6.49
N PRO A 118 -16.35 -6.79 6.23
CA PRO A 118 -16.10 -8.22 6.20
C PRO A 118 -15.00 -8.55 5.17
N GLY A 119 -14.10 -9.46 5.52
CA GLY A 119 -13.01 -9.87 4.64
C GLY A 119 -13.55 -10.47 3.33
N ARG A 120 -12.83 -10.24 2.22
CA ARG A 120 -13.30 -10.64 0.89
C ARG A 120 -12.28 -11.50 0.15
N THR A 121 -12.77 -12.23 -0.86
CA THR A 121 -11.92 -12.95 -1.80
C THR A 121 -12.52 -12.95 -3.21
N ALA A 122 -11.65 -12.89 -4.22
CA ALA A 122 -12.02 -13.01 -5.64
C ALA A 122 -12.33 -14.46 -6.08
N LYS A 123 -12.50 -15.41 -5.14
CA LYS A 123 -12.83 -16.80 -5.49
C LYS A 123 -14.12 -16.86 -6.32
N PRO A 124 -14.19 -17.76 -7.32
CA PRO A 124 -15.39 -17.94 -8.13
C PRO A 124 -16.63 -18.23 -7.26
N PHE A 125 -17.80 -17.76 -7.71
CA PHE A 125 -19.09 -18.13 -7.13
C PHE A 125 -19.21 -19.66 -7.04
N GLY A 126 -19.22 -20.21 -5.82
CA GLY A 126 -19.29 -21.65 -5.56
C GLY A 126 -18.12 -22.26 -4.77
N ALA A 127 -17.08 -21.48 -4.45
CA ALA A 127 -16.08 -21.87 -3.45
C ALA A 127 -16.73 -22.08 -2.07
N GLU A 128 -16.12 -22.91 -1.20
CA GLU A 128 -16.69 -23.22 0.11
C GLU A 128 -17.08 -21.94 0.88
N PRO A 129 -18.32 -21.85 1.37
CA PRO A 129 -18.89 -20.60 1.87
C PRO A 129 -18.15 -19.99 3.06
N ASP A 130 -17.51 -20.81 3.89
CA ASP A 130 -16.81 -20.36 5.11
C ASP A 130 -15.53 -19.57 4.81
N ASP A 131 -14.93 -19.82 3.66
CA ASP A 131 -13.71 -19.14 3.22
C ASP A 131 -13.99 -17.88 2.40
N ALA A 132 -15.20 -17.69 1.88
CA ALA A 132 -15.53 -16.58 0.99
C ALA A 132 -15.56 -15.21 1.70
N ARG A 133 -15.68 -15.19 3.04
CA ARG A 133 -15.82 -13.98 3.87
C ARG A 133 -14.62 -13.69 4.76
N ARG A 134 -13.44 -14.11 4.31
CA ARG A 134 -12.20 -13.97 5.09
C ARG A 134 -11.11 -13.33 4.26
N ALA A 135 -10.41 -12.38 4.87
CA ALA A 135 -9.23 -11.76 4.28
C ALA A 135 -7.97 -12.56 4.65
N GLY A 136 -6.94 -12.47 3.82
CA GLY A 136 -5.63 -13.05 4.12
C GLY A 136 -4.70 -11.99 4.70
N LEU A 137 -4.25 -12.17 5.95
CA LEU A 137 -3.25 -11.33 6.60
C LEU A 137 -1.86 -11.94 6.42
N PHE A 138 -0.98 -11.23 5.71
CA PHE A 138 0.36 -11.68 5.35
C PHE A 138 1.42 -10.91 6.13
N ARG A 139 2.51 -11.55 6.55
CA ARG A 139 3.65 -10.84 7.15
C ARG A 139 4.49 -10.19 6.06
N LEU A 140 4.92 -8.95 6.28
CA LEU A 140 5.89 -8.27 5.43
C LEU A 140 7.22 -8.13 6.18
N SER A 141 8.26 -8.77 5.64
CA SER A 141 9.62 -8.76 6.21
C SER A 141 10.54 -7.78 5.50
N THR A 142 10.28 -7.52 4.21
CA THR A 142 11.06 -6.61 3.36
C THR A 142 10.13 -5.76 2.47
N PRO A 143 10.58 -4.63 1.90
CA PRO A 143 9.77 -3.88 0.95
C PRO A 143 9.36 -4.70 -0.27
N ARG A 144 10.17 -5.70 -0.67
CA ARG A 144 9.80 -6.65 -1.74
C ARG A 144 8.48 -7.36 -1.42
N ASP A 145 8.23 -7.71 -0.17
CA ASP A 145 6.96 -8.35 0.21
C ASP A 145 5.78 -7.38 -0.01
N LEU A 146 5.94 -6.08 0.27
CA LEU A 146 4.89 -5.11 -0.02
C LEU A 146 4.66 -4.96 -1.53
N VAL A 147 5.73 -4.95 -2.33
CA VAL A 147 5.62 -4.97 -3.80
C VAL A 147 4.88 -6.22 -4.28
N SER A 148 5.21 -7.39 -3.75
CA SER A 148 4.53 -8.65 -4.10
C SER A 148 3.06 -8.67 -3.69
N ALA A 149 2.70 -8.06 -2.56
CA ALA A 149 1.29 -7.87 -2.18
C ALA A 149 0.56 -6.94 -3.17
N LEU A 150 1.20 -5.85 -3.60
CA LEU A 150 0.63 -4.93 -4.60
C LEU A 150 0.48 -5.61 -5.97
N GLN A 151 1.47 -6.40 -6.41
CA GLN A 151 1.40 -7.16 -7.66
C GLN A 151 0.17 -8.08 -7.73
N ALA A 152 -0.28 -8.61 -6.59
CA ALA A 152 -1.47 -9.47 -6.53
C ALA A 152 -2.76 -8.72 -6.89
N VAL A 153 -2.82 -7.40 -6.65
CA VAL A 153 -4.04 -6.58 -6.77
C VAL A 153 -4.01 -5.59 -7.94
N ILE A 154 -2.84 -5.39 -8.57
CA ILE A 154 -2.60 -4.22 -9.44
C ILE A 154 -3.26 -4.24 -10.82
N PHE A 155 -3.91 -5.34 -11.20
CA PHE A 155 -4.56 -5.53 -12.50
C PHE A 155 -6.08 -5.35 -12.47
N ASP A 156 -6.67 -5.06 -11.31
CA ASP A 156 -8.09 -4.71 -11.21
C ASP A 156 -8.30 -3.21 -11.50
N ALA A 157 -9.56 -2.76 -11.64
CA ALA A 157 -9.92 -1.36 -11.91
C ALA A 157 -9.32 -0.39 -10.88
N TRP A 158 -9.11 -0.89 -9.67
CA TRP A 158 -8.34 -0.28 -8.61
C TRP A 158 -7.68 -1.36 -7.76
N SER A 159 -6.68 -0.97 -7.00
CA SER A 159 -5.84 -1.88 -6.24
C SER A 159 -5.71 -1.36 -4.83
N GLU A 160 -5.89 -2.25 -3.86
CA GLU A 160 -5.86 -1.88 -2.44
C GLU A 160 -4.99 -2.84 -1.66
N THR A 161 -4.15 -2.26 -0.83
CA THR A 161 -3.38 -3.03 0.16
C THR A 161 -3.33 -2.22 1.44
N THR A 162 -3.97 -2.76 2.47
CA THR A 162 -3.88 -2.20 3.82
C THR A 162 -2.72 -2.85 4.57
N VAL A 163 -1.80 -2.03 5.09
CA VAL A 163 -0.69 -2.44 5.95
C VAL A 163 -1.00 -2.07 7.40
N PHE A 164 -1.09 -3.08 8.26
CA PHE A 164 -1.11 -2.95 9.71
C PHE A 164 0.31 -3.09 10.25
N ALA A 165 0.85 -2.02 10.81
CA ALA A 165 2.13 -2.01 11.49
C ALA A 165 1.93 -1.90 13.00
N VAL A 166 2.40 -2.89 13.74
CA VAL A 166 2.24 -2.99 15.19
C VAL A 166 3.59 -3.15 15.87
N ALA A 167 3.66 -2.82 17.16
CA ALA A 167 4.87 -3.01 17.95
C ALA A 167 5.38 -4.46 17.80
N PRO A 168 6.70 -4.70 17.70
CA PRO A 168 7.22 -6.05 17.48
C PRO A 168 6.85 -7.05 18.57
N GLY A 169 6.66 -8.31 18.18
CA GLY A 169 6.54 -9.43 19.11
C GLY A 169 5.28 -10.30 18.93
N PRO A 170 5.34 -11.59 19.34
CA PRO A 170 4.29 -12.56 19.03
C PRO A 170 2.93 -12.23 19.65
N GLU A 171 2.90 -11.61 20.83
CA GLU A 171 1.65 -11.22 21.47
C GLU A 171 0.92 -10.11 20.70
N ARG A 172 1.67 -9.22 20.04
CA ARG A 172 1.12 -8.11 19.26
C ARG A 172 0.42 -8.62 18.01
N LEU A 173 1.02 -9.59 17.31
CA LEU A 173 0.36 -10.30 16.22
C LEU A 173 -0.92 -11.02 16.70
N GLN A 174 -0.87 -11.71 17.84
CA GLN A 174 -2.06 -12.40 18.37
C GLN A 174 -3.21 -11.44 18.69
N ARG A 175 -2.90 -10.26 19.22
CA ARG A 175 -3.90 -9.21 19.46
C ARG A 175 -4.48 -8.64 18.17
N LEU A 176 -3.64 -8.33 17.18
CA LEU A 176 -4.08 -7.90 15.85
C LEU A 176 -5.03 -8.94 15.22
N VAL A 177 -4.63 -10.21 15.19
CA VAL A 177 -5.44 -11.31 14.64
C VAL A 177 -6.75 -11.45 15.40
N SER A 178 -6.72 -11.32 16.73
CA SER A 178 -7.91 -11.43 17.57
C SER A 178 -8.89 -10.28 17.32
N ALA A 179 -8.41 -9.05 17.16
CA ALA A 179 -9.23 -7.89 16.79
C ALA A 179 -9.87 -8.07 15.41
N LEU A 180 -9.09 -8.47 14.41
CA LEU A 180 -9.57 -8.69 13.04
C LEU A 180 -10.40 -9.97 12.86
N SER A 181 -10.44 -10.87 13.83
CA SER A 181 -11.23 -12.11 13.79
C SER A 181 -12.45 -12.09 14.71
N GLY A 182 -12.66 -10.97 15.43
CA GLY A 182 -13.77 -10.82 16.37
C GLY A 182 -15.15 -10.95 15.70
N PRO A 183 -16.21 -11.20 16.49
CA PRO A 183 -17.58 -11.36 15.97
C PRO A 183 -18.21 -10.04 15.48
N THR A 184 -17.60 -8.89 15.83
CA THR A 184 -18.05 -7.55 15.44
C THR A 184 -16.92 -6.82 14.70
N PRO A 185 -17.24 -5.89 13.78
CA PRO A 185 -16.22 -5.09 13.13
C PRO A 185 -15.37 -4.34 14.17
N PRO A 186 -14.04 -4.47 14.15
CA PRO A 186 -13.18 -3.74 15.08
C PRO A 186 -13.12 -2.26 14.70
N THR A 187 -12.90 -1.38 15.68
CA THR A 187 -12.53 0.00 15.40
C THR A 187 -11.04 0.11 15.08
N LEU A 188 -10.60 1.19 14.44
CA LEU A 188 -9.15 1.43 14.26
C LEU A 188 -8.39 1.50 15.58
N ALA A 189 -9.02 2.00 16.64
CA ALA A 189 -8.42 2.06 17.97
C ALA A 189 -8.16 0.66 18.55
N ASP A 190 -9.06 -0.30 18.28
CA ASP A 190 -8.91 -1.71 18.72
C ASP A 190 -7.74 -2.39 18.01
N VAL A 191 -7.50 -2.04 16.74
CA VAL A 191 -6.49 -2.67 15.91
C VAL A 191 -5.09 -2.09 16.12
N LEU A 192 -4.99 -0.76 16.28
CA LEU A 192 -3.70 -0.06 16.30
C LEU A 192 -3.05 -0.04 17.70
N GLU A 193 -3.83 -0.13 18.78
CA GLU A 193 -3.33 0.14 20.12
C GLU A 193 -2.53 1.48 20.18
N GLU A 194 -1.63 1.69 21.14
CA GLU A 194 -0.94 3.00 21.33
C GLU A 194 0.11 3.32 20.26
N GLU A 195 0.86 2.33 19.79
CA GLU A 195 2.03 2.52 18.91
C GLU A 195 1.78 2.12 17.45
N GLY A 196 0.61 1.56 17.14
CA GLY A 196 0.32 1.05 15.80
C GLY A 196 0.13 2.15 14.77
N VAL A 197 0.43 1.78 13.52
CA VAL A 197 0.19 2.59 12.34
C VAL A 197 -0.50 1.71 11.31
N LEU A 198 -1.62 2.17 10.77
CA LEU A 198 -2.19 1.61 9.54
C LEU A 198 -1.80 2.51 8.38
N VAL A 199 -1.41 1.91 7.27
CA VAL A 199 -1.24 2.59 5.99
C VAL A 199 -2.06 1.84 4.95
N ASP A 200 -3.09 2.48 4.43
CA ASP A 200 -3.80 1.98 3.27
C ASP A 200 -3.23 2.61 2.00
N LEU A 201 -2.96 1.75 1.01
CA LEU A 201 -2.51 2.13 -0.32
C LEU A 201 -3.61 1.78 -1.33
N THR A 202 -4.22 2.80 -1.92
CA THR A 202 -5.21 2.66 -2.99
C THR A 202 -4.61 3.20 -4.30
N ILE A 203 -4.60 2.40 -5.36
CA ILE A 203 -4.13 2.79 -6.70
C ILE A 203 -5.29 2.63 -7.68
N GLY A 204 -5.71 3.72 -8.32
CA GLY A 204 -6.73 3.69 -9.36
C GLY A 204 -6.12 3.46 -10.74
N SER A 205 -6.64 2.46 -11.47
CA SER A 205 -6.18 2.11 -12.82
C SER A 205 -7.16 2.50 -13.92
N ASP A 206 -8.46 2.60 -13.59
CA ASP A 206 -9.56 2.88 -14.53
C ASP A 206 -10.28 4.21 -14.23
N PHE A 207 -11.18 4.63 -15.12
CA PHE A 207 -11.96 5.86 -14.99
C PHE A 207 -12.77 5.89 -13.67
N ASP A 208 -12.80 7.04 -13.01
CA ASP A 208 -13.42 7.28 -11.69
C ASP A 208 -12.80 6.51 -10.50
N TYR A 209 -11.65 5.86 -10.67
CA TYR A 209 -10.85 5.33 -9.56
C TYR A 209 -9.64 6.20 -9.32
N TYR A 210 -9.47 6.67 -8.09
CA TYR A 210 -8.37 7.59 -7.76
C TYR A 210 -7.41 6.97 -6.75
N ASN A 211 -6.14 7.32 -6.92
CA ASN A 211 -5.10 7.01 -5.95
C ASN A 211 -5.41 7.63 -4.59
N SER A 212 -5.05 6.94 -3.51
CA SER A 212 -5.04 7.52 -2.17
C SER A 212 -4.03 6.82 -1.25
N ILE A 213 -3.54 7.57 -0.26
CA ILE A 213 -2.85 7.00 0.89
C ILE A 213 -3.58 7.46 2.15
N THR A 214 -4.05 6.51 2.95
CA THR A 214 -4.62 6.80 4.27
C THR A 214 -3.70 6.27 5.35
N VAL A 215 -3.27 7.13 6.26
CA VAL A 215 -2.44 6.76 7.41
C VAL A 215 -3.25 6.98 8.68
N ALA A 216 -3.33 5.95 9.53
CA ALA A 216 -4.02 6.04 10.81
C ALA A 216 -3.05 5.71 11.95
N SER A 217 -3.05 6.51 13.02
CA SER A 217 -2.29 6.20 14.24
C SER A 217 -2.89 6.93 15.45
N ARG A 218 -2.71 6.38 16.65
CA ARG A 218 -3.00 7.12 17.88
C ARG A 218 -1.92 8.15 18.22
N ALA A 219 -0.70 7.92 17.74
CA ALA A 219 0.40 8.88 17.85
C ALA A 219 0.25 10.03 16.83
N ASP A 220 0.79 11.19 17.18
CA ASP A 220 0.87 12.30 16.22
C ASP A 220 2.05 12.09 15.26
N LEU A 221 1.74 11.61 14.05
CA LEU A 221 2.73 11.35 13.01
C LEU A 221 3.02 12.56 12.11
N ARG A 222 2.43 13.73 12.38
CA ARG A 222 2.49 14.89 11.47
C ARG A 222 3.92 15.28 11.08
N HIS A 223 4.83 15.34 12.06
CA HIS A 223 6.24 15.67 11.79
C HIS A 223 6.90 14.62 10.89
N ARG A 224 6.73 13.34 11.20
CA ARG A 224 7.27 12.22 10.41
C ARG A 224 6.73 12.22 8.99
N ILE A 225 5.43 12.44 8.82
CA ILE A 225 4.79 12.53 7.51
C ILE A 225 5.39 13.70 6.72
N ASN A 226 5.51 14.89 7.31
CA ASN A 226 6.07 16.06 6.64
C ASN A 226 7.54 15.86 6.21
N ASP A 227 8.35 15.25 7.07
CA ASP A 227 9.75 14.94 6.73
C ASP A 227 9.84 13.96 5.56
N LEU A 228 9.02 12.90 5.60
CA LEU A 228 9.01 11.87 4.57
C LEU A 228 8.49 12.42 3.24
N THR A 229 7.41 13.23 3.23
CA THR A 229 6.90 13.82 1.99
C THR A 229 7.85 14.85 1.40
N ALA A 230 8.56 15.62 2.22
CA ALA A 230 9.62 16.51 1.76
C ALA A 230 10.80 15.75 1.12
N ASP A 231 11.21 14.63 1.72
CA ASP A 231 12.24 13.76 1.15
C ASP A 231 11.76 13.09 -0.16
N CYS A 232 10.51 12.62 -0.22
CA CYS A 232 9.90 12.11 -1.45
C CYS A 232 9.92 13.17 -2.56
N ALA A 233 9.49 14.40 -2.30
CA ALA A 233 9.51 15.48 -3.28
C ALA A 233 10.92 15.73 -3.85
N ARG A 234 11.94 15.67 -2.99
CA ARG A 234 13.34 15.82 -3.39
C ARG A 234 13.82 14.65 -4.26
N ARG A 235 13.48 13.41 -3.91
CA ARG A 235 13.81 12.20 -4.69
C ARG A 235 13.12 12.18 -6.04
N ILE A 236 11.84 12.53 -6.09
CA ILE A 236 11.08 12.69 -7.33
C ILE A 236 11.75 13.72 -8.22
N SER A 237 12.14 14.89 -7.69
CA SER A 237 12.83 15.91 -8.47
C SER A 237 14.11 15.40 -9.13
N VAL A 238 14.93 14.67 -8.36
CA VAL A 238 16.18 14.07 -8.87
C VAL A 238 15.90 13.03 -9.95
N TYR A 239 14.90 12.17 -9.72
CA TYR A 239 14.49 11.16 -10.69
C TYR A 239 14.00 11.80 -12.00
N GLU A 240 13.07 12.76 -11.93
CA GLU A 240 12.46 13.42 -13.10
C GLU A 240 13.50 14.16 -13.96
N GLN A 241 14.57 14.68 -13.36
CA GLN A 241 15.65 15.33 -14.11
C GLN A 241 16.35 14.36 -15.07
N ARG A 242 16.54 13.11 -14.65
CA ARG A 242 17.27 12.07 -15.41
C ARG A 242 16.37 11.00 -16.06
N ALA A 243 15.06 11.01 -15.81
CA ALA A 243 14.15 9.95 -16.28
C ALA A 243 14.21 9.74 -17.81
N GLY A 244 14.41 10.82 -18.57
CA GLY A 244 14.58 10.75 -20.03
C GLY A 244 15.93 10.19 -20.50
N ASP A 245 16.93 10.10 -19.62
CA ASP A 245 18.28 9.64 -19.94
C ASP A 245 18.49 8.15 -19.59
N LEU A 246 17.53 7.52 -18.91
CA LEU A 246 17.56 6.09 -18.60
C LEU A 246 17.33 5.30 -19.90
N ALA A 247 18.36 4.61 -20.40
CA ALA A 247 18.35 4.01 -21.72
C ALA A 247 17.67 2.63 -21.77
N SER A 248 17.54 1.95 -20.62
CA SER A 248 17.16 0.55 -20.56
C SER A 248 16.40 0.18 -19.28
N VAL A 249 15.74 -0.99 -19.27
CA VAL A 249 15.11 -1.55 -18.06
C VAL A 249 16.10 -1.66 -16.89
N PRO A 250 17.34 -2.18 -17.07
CA PRO A 250 18.32 -2.17 -15.99
C PRO A 250 18.72 -0.77 -15.47
N ASP A 251 18.74 0.27 -16.31
CA ASP A 251 18.96 1.65 -15.85
C ASP A 251 17.79 2.13 -14.99
N PHE A 252 16.57 1.86 -15.45
CA PHE A 252 15.34 2.17 -14.71
C PHE A 252 15.32 1.48 -13.34
N LEU A 253 15.50 0.16 -13.31
CA LEU A 253 15.46 -0.62 -12.07
C LEU A 253 16.50 -0.17 -11.05
N ARG A 254 17.71 0.23 -11.50
CA ARG A 254 18.73 0.80 -10.60
C ARG A 254 18.35 2.16 -10.04
N ALA A 255 17.50 2.93 -10.73
CA ALA A 255 17.03 4.22 -10.24
C ALA A 255 15.87 4.12 -9.24
N MET A 256 15.14 3.00 -9.22
CA MET A 256 13.93 2.84 -8.41
C MET A 256 14.16 2.84 -6.88
N PRO A 257 15.19 2.18 -6.32
CA PRO A 257 15.48 2.30 -4.88
C PRO A 257 15.72 3.74 -4.43
N GLU A 258 16.37 4.55 -5.28
CA GLU A 258 16.60 5.97 -4.98
C GLU A 258 15.29 6.78 -5.00
N LEU A 259 14.40 6.49 -5.96
CA LEU A 259 13.08 7.12 -6.05
C LEU A 259 12.18 6.75 -4.86
N ALA A 260 12.05 5.46 -4.57
CA ALA A 260 11.23 4.94 -3.47
C ALA A 260 11.82 5.30 -2.09
N GLY A 261 13.14 5.43 -2.00
CA GLY A 261 13.86 5.64 -0.75
C GLY A 261 13.96 4.41 0.14
N VAL A 262 13.86 3.22 -0.46
CA VAL A 262 13.99 1.92 0.19
C VAL A 262 14.77 0.95 -0.70
N ASP A 263 15.49 0.02 -0.10
CA ASP A 263 16.09 -1.13 -0.77
C ASP A 263 15.15 -2.32 -0.58
N LEU A 264 14.77 -3.00 -1.67
CA LEU A 264 13.74 -4.03 -1.66
C LEU A 264 14.06 -5.22 -0.76
N ASP A 265 15.35 -5.50 -0.55
CA ASP A 265 15.81 -6.69 0.15
C ASP A 265 16.28 -6.40 1.58
N ILE A 266 16.07 -5.18 2.06
CA ILE A 266 16.45 -4.73 3.41
C ILE A 266 15.20 -4.39 4.27
N PRO A 267 15.05 -4.97 5.48
CA PRO A 267 13.90 -4.76 6.37
C PRO A 267 13.60 -3.31 6.80
#